data_AF-A0A813UJB0-F1
#
_entry.id   AF-A0A813UJB0-F1
#
_cell.length_a   1.000
_cell.length_b   1.000
_cell.length_c   1.000
_cell.angle_alpha   90.00
_cell.angle_beta   90.00
_cell.angle_gamma   90.00
#
_symmetry.space_group_name_H-M   'P 1'
#
loop_
_entity.id
_entity.type
_entity.pdbx_description
1 polymer ?
#
loop_
_entity_poly.entity_id
_entity_poly.type
_entity_poly.pdbx_seq_one_letter_code
_entity_poly.pdbx_strand_id
1 'polypeptide(L)'
;MHEIGHSLGMVHTQSRSDRDNYVRIVTANIDPDFLNNFWRWQFGTIIFPDVAFPYDFGSVMHYDSYAFSTNDKQTILPFDDRYIKTIGQREKVAFYDYKQINRLYCTRPNCPQMFNSSCQNFGYLDPRTCTTCVCPEGFGGQYCETIDPTSTCGGIITNPNPYLSTQITIQNPSPTSATRTTQYCVWMIRSLSAQKIHLRLDFLNTDNQETCNLTNLVEIKYRNDLALTGARMCGNSQRDSFSASFQNITATINTMMVIFRANNYLNNSGNPMYSFRATVTFDAEPLPLVNLTTTTLLSTPSPTTTPRVITPIPISTSTTTTTTTTLRVITPIPISTSTTTTFTSQATIATSNTCPSPSFRCQLATQPTCGGCLRYEPCLAQGTQQCIVSAYQAQLVSCNQIINGVAQCSYR
;
A
#
# COMPACT_ATOMS: atom_id res chain seq x y z
N MET A 1 6.32 -14.52 19.37
CA MET A 1 5.40 -13.95 18.37
C MET A 1 5.48 -14.67 17.02
N HIS A 2 6.66 -14.81 16.41
CA HIS A 2 6.84 -15.53 15.14
C HIS A 2 6.17 -16.93 15.11
N GLU A 3 6.52 -17.80 16.06
CA GLU A 3 5.94 -19.16 16.15
C GLU A 3 4.42 -19.17 16.41
N ILE A 4 3.91 -18.14 17.09
CA ILE A 4 2.46 -17.98 17.28
C ILE A 4 1.80 -17.64 15.94
N GLY A 5 2.46 -16.84 15.10
CA GLY A 5 2.03 -16.58 13.72
C GLY A 5 1.89 -17.87 12.92
N HIS A 6 2.90 -18.76 12.97
CA HIS A 6 2.82 -20.08 12.36
C HIS A 6 1.64 -20.92 12.89
N SER A 7 1.44 -20.91 14.20
CA SER A 7 0.31 -21.61 14.84
C SER A 7 -1.06 -21.07 14.38
N LEU A 8 -1.12 -19.80 13.97
CA LEU A 8 -2.30 -19.14 13.38
C LEU A 8 -2.32 -19.23 11.84
N GLY A 9 -1.49 -20.09 11.24
CA GLY A 9 -1.48 -20.36 9.80
C GLY A 9 -0.70 -19.34 8.97
N MET A 10 0.03 -18.40 9.57
CA MET A 10 0.91 -17.50 8.83
C MET A 10 2.12 -18.27 8.33
N VAL A 11 2.53 -17.97 7.10
CA VAL A 11 3.78 -18.49 6.52
C VAL A 11 4.84 -17.41 6.55
N HIS A 12 6.09 -17.79 6.31
CA HIS A 12 7.15 -16.83 6.18
C HIS A 12 6.90 -15.86 5.02
N THR A 13 7.17 -14.57 5.25
CA THR A 13 6.91 -13.53 4.26
C THR A 13 7.78 -13.71 3.01
N GLN A 14 9.04 -14.13 3.15
CA GLN A 14 9.92 -14.44 2.02
C GLN A 14 9.57 -15.72 1.25
N SER A 15 8.58 -16.48 1.73
CA SER A 15 8.04 -17.67 1.08
C SER A 15 6.68 -17.42 0.42
N ARG A 16 6.15 -16.19 0.45
CA ARG A 16 4.92 -15.85 -0.28
C ARG A 16 5.05 -16.12 -1.77
N SER A 17 3.91 -16.40 -2.42
CA SER A 17 3.89 -16.67 -3.87
C SER A 17 4.39 -15.48 -4.73
N ASP A 18 4.22 -14.26 -4.23
CA ASP A 18 4.60 -13.00 -4.90
C ASP A 18 5.97 -12.44 -4.49
N ARG A 19 6.73 -13.16 -3.64
CA ARG A 19 7.96 -12.64 -3.02
C ARG A 19 9.04 -12.20 -4.01
N ASP A 20 9.11 -12.83 -5.20
CA ASP A 20 10.09 -12.52 -6.25
C ASP A 20 9.85 -11.14 -6.90
N ASN A 21 8.78 -10.42 -6.55
CA ASN A 21 8.58 -9.01 -6.91
C ASN A 21 9.28 -8.05 -5.91
N TYR A 22 9.75 -8.55 -4.77
CA TYR A 22 10.19 -7.75 -3.63
C TYR A 22 11.61 -8.09 -3.17
N VAL A 23 11.97 -9.37 -3.20
CA VAL A 23 13.27 -9.87 -2.75
C VAL A 23 13.86 -10.87 -3.75
N ARG A 24 15.18 -10.92 -3.80
CA ARG A 24 15.97 -11.95 -4.48
C ARG A 24 16.57 -12.89 -3.44
N ILE A 25 16.40 -14.19 -3.65
CA ILE A 25 17.07 -15.22 -2.86
C ILE A 25 18.38 -15.62 -3.52
N VAL A 26 19.47 -15.56 -2.76
CA VAL A 26 20.82 -15.94 -3.20
C VAL A 26 21.11 -17.36 -2.73
N THR A 27 20.59 -18.35 -3.47
CA THR A 27 20.73 -19.77 -3.13
C THR A 27 22.17 -20.23 -2.97
N ALA A 28 23.12 -19.61 -3.68
CA ALA A 28 24.55 -19.91 -3.56
C ALA A 28 25.16 -19.59 -2.18
N ASN A 29 24.49 -18.77 -1.36
CA ASN A 29 24.93 -18.46 0.00
C ASN A 29 24.20 -19.31 1.06
N ILE A 30 23.12 -20.00 0.68
CA ILE A 30 22.27 -20.76 1.60
C ILE A 30 22.83 -22.17 1.79
N ASP A 31 22.80 -22.65 3.03
CA ASP A 31 23.05 -24.05 3.34
C ASP A 31 22.08 -24.97 2.57
N PRO A 32 22.59 -25.91 1.73
CA PRO A 32 21.77 -26.82 0.95
C PRO A 32 20.67 -27.55 1.74
N ASP A 33 20.93 -27.87 3.02
CA ASP A 33 19.99 -28.59 3.89
C ASP A 33 18.77 -27.73 4.27
N PHE A 34 18.86 -26.40 4.13
CA PHE A 34 17.82 -25.45 4.50
C PHE A 34 17.15 -24.75 3.31
N LEU A 35 17.47 -25.13 2.05
CA LEU A 35 16.89 -24.51 0.85
C LEU A 35 15.35 -24.57 0.81
N ASN A 36 14.76 -25.59 1.40
CA ASN A 36 13.30 -25.74 1.49
C ASN A 36 12.62 -24.61 2.27
N ASN A 37 13.31 -23.95 3.21
CA ASN A 37 12.78 -22.81 3.96
C ASN A 37 12.53 -21.56 3.07
N PHE A 38 13.11 -21.54 1.86
CA PHE A 38 13.00 -20.43 0.91
C PHE A 38 12.08 -20.74 -0.27
N TRP A 39 11.45 -21.92 -0.27
CA TRP A 39 10.49 -22.29 -1.29
C TRP A 39 9.25 -21.40 -1.20
N ARG A 40 8.72 -21.05 -2.36
CA ARG A 40 7.48 -20.27 -2.46
C ARG A 40 6.29 -21.17 -2.23
N TRP A 41 5.32 -20.69 -1.47
CA TRP A 41 3.99 -21.27 -1.45
C TRP A 41 3.30 -21.06 -2.79
N GLN A 42 2.50 -22.05 -3.20
CA GLN A 42 1.68 -21.92 -4.40
C GLN A 42 0.50 -20.99 -4.12
N PHE A 43 0.14 -20.16 -5.11
CA PHE A 43 -1.00 -19.27 -4.97
C PHE A 43 -2.28 -20.04 -4.61
N GLY A 44 -3.00 -19.56 -3.59
CA GLY A 44 -4.24 -20.19 -3.13
C GLY A 44 -4.07 -21.45 -2.27
N THR A 45 -2.84 -21.86 -1.95
CA THR A 45 -2.59 -23.00 -1.05
C THR A 45 -2.53 -22.62 0.43
N ILE A 46 -2.24 -21.36 0.73
CA ILE A 46 -2.21 -20.84 2.09
C ILE A 46 -3.54 -20.15 2.46
N ILE A 47 -3.85 -20.15 3.75
CA ILE A 47 -5.13 -19.64 4.27
C ILE A 47 -5.24 -18.12 4.07
N PHE A 48 -4.11 -17.41 4.14
CA PHE A 48 -4.02 -15.99 3.85
C PHE A 48 -3.85 -15.78 2.34
N PRO A 49 -4.81 -15.17 1.62
CA PRO A 49 -4.61 -14.91 0.20
C PRO A 49 -3.45 -13.92 0.05
N ASP A 50 -2.34 -14.36 -0.52
CA ASP A 50 -1.11 -13.58 -0.70
C ASP A 50 -1.41 -12.17 -1.27
N VAL A 51 -2.36 -12.05 -2.20
CA VAL A 51 -2.71 -10.79 -2.87
C VAL A 51 -3.69 -9.90 -2.11
N ALA A 52 -4.28 -10.36 -1.00
CA ALA A 52 -5.22 -9.56 -0.22
C ALA A 52 -4.52 -8.49 0.64
N PHE A 53 -3.22 -8.68 0.90
CA PHE A 53 -2.42 -7.77 1.70
C PHE A 53 -1.04 -7.57 1.08
N PRO A 54 -0.50 -6.34 1.12
CA PRO A 54 0.79 -6.04 0.52
C PRO A 54 1.96 -6.75 1.23
N TYR A 55 3.06 -6.94 0.51
CA TYR A 55 4.29 -7.51 1.04
C TYR A 55 4.95 -6.55 2.04
N ASP A 56 4.94 -6.89 3.33
CA ASP A 56 5.52 -6.09 4.40
C ASP A 56 6.92 -6.61 4.79
N PHE A 57 7.96 -5.87 4.42
CA PHE A 57 9.36 -6.19 4.77
C PHE A 57 9.58 -6.25 6.28
N GLY A 58 8.82 -5.47 7.05
CA GLY A 58 8.91 -5.45 8.50
C GLY A 58 8.04 -6.48 9.19
N SER A 59 7.39 -7.39 8.46
CA SER A 59 6.64 -8.49 9.04
C SER A 59 7.49 -9.31 10.01
N VAL A 60 6.90 -9.69 11.16
CA VAL A 60 7.56 -10.58 12.12
C VAL A 60 7.86 -11.95 11.50
N MET A 61 7.15 -12.32 10.41
CA MET A 61 7.30 -13.57 9.67
C MET A 61 8.39 -13.50 8.59
N HIS A 62 9.04 -12.35 8.38
CA HIS A 62 10.13 -12.23 7.40
C HIS A 62 11.48 -12.63 8.01
N TYR A 63 12.25 -13.47 7.34
CA TYR A 63 13.64 -13.77 7.71
C TYR A 63 14.57 -12.56 7.57
N ASP A 64 15.68 -12.59 8.31
CA ASP A 64 16.76 -11.62 8.14
C ASP A 64 17.56 -11.89 6.86
N SER A 65 18.46 -10.95 6.54
CA SER A 65 19.24 -10.98 5.31
C SER A 65 20.31 -12.08 5.27
N TYR A 66 20.67 -12.71 6.39
CA TYR A 66 21.72 -13.74 6.50
C TYR A 66 21.18 -15.12 6.89
N ALA A 67 19.86 -15.30 6.93
CA ALA A 67 19.23 -16.55 7.33
C ALA A 67 19.83 -17.74 6.58
N PHE A 68 20.29 -18.74 7.32
CA PHE A 68 20.93 -19.97 6.81
C PHE A 68 22.15 -19.74 5.90
N SER A 69 22.86 -18.64 6.07
CA SER A 69 24.11 -18.39 5.35
C SER A 69 25.22 -19.35 5.79
N THR A 70 26.01 -19.84 4.82
CA THR A 70 27.20 -20.69 5.06
C THR A 70 28.52 -19.95 4.87
N ASN A 71 28.47 -18.70 4.43
CA ASN A 71 29.64 -17.97 3.98
C ASN A 71 29.63 -16.49 4.42
N ASP A 72 28.84 -16.18 5.46
CA ASP A 72 28.64 -14.83 6.01
C ASP A 72 28.18 -13.79 4.98
N LYS A 73 27.58 -14.24 3.87
CA LYS A 73 26.97 -13.37 2.85
C LYS A 73 25.46 -13.44 2.93
N GLN A 74 24.82 -12.37 2.49
CA GLN A 74 23.38 -12.23 2.50
C GLN A 74 22.70 -13.27 1.60
N THR A 75 21.68 -13.94 2.13
CA THR A 75 20.84 -14.94 1.46
C THR A 75 19.53 -14.33 0.93
N ILE A 76 19.06 -13.23 1.52
CA ILE A 76 17.88 -12.49 1.09
C ILE A 76 18.23 -11.03 0.81
N LEU A 77 17.96 -10.57 -0.41
CA LEU A 77 18.25 -9.22 -0.85
C LEU A 77 16.97 -8.53 -1.35
N PRO A 78 16.42 -7.54 -0.63
CA PRO A 78 15.38 -6.67 -1.17
C PRO A 78 15.84 -6.01 -2.47
N PHE A 79 14.96 -5.86 -3.47
CA PHE A 79 15.30 -5.06 -4.66
C PHE A 79 15.45 -3.57 -4.33
N ASP A 80 14.82 -3.15 -3.25
CA ASP A 80 14.99 -1.85 -2.66
C ASP A 80 15.92 -1.97 -1.45
N ASP A 81 17.23 -1.79 -1.68
CA ASP A 81 18.29 -1.99 -0.69
C ASP A 81 18.06 -1.21 0.61
N ARG A 82 17.22 -0.17 0.59
CA ARG A 82 16.83 0.59 1.78
C ARG A 82 16.11 -0.25 2.83
N TYR A 83 15.55 -1.40 2.43
CA TYR A 83 14.86 -2.34 3.30
C TYR A 83 15.77 -3.44 3.86
N ILE A 84 17.06 -3.47 3.53
CA ILE A 84 17.97 -4.55 3.96
C ILE A 84 18.04 -4.68 5.49
N LYS A 85 18.01 -3.55 6.21
CA LYS A 85 17.99 -3.51 7.67
C LYS A 85 16.57 -3.53 8.27
N THR A 86 15.52 -3.52 7.44
CA THR A 86 14.12 -3.65 7.88
C THR A 86 13.74 -5.11 8.10
N ILE A 87 14.21 -6.01 7.22
CA ILE A 87 13.86 -7.43 7.26
C ILE A 87 14.51 -8.15 8.44
N GLY A 88 13.84 -9.19 8.95
CA GLY A 88 14.37 -10.04 10.01
C GLY A 88 14.12 -9.58 11.45
N GLN A 89 13.45 -8.45 11.64
CA GLN A 89 13.13 -7.95 12.98
C GLN A 89 12.22 -8.96 13.73
N ARG A 90 12.35 -9.02 15.07
CA ARG A 90 11.57 -9.92 15.94
C ARG A 90 10.89 -9.21 17.12
N GLU A 91 10.95 -7.89 17.16
CA GLU A 91 10.54 -7.10 18.32
C GLU A 91 9.05 -6.74 18.33
N LYS A 92 8.45 -6.55 17.16
CA LYS A 92 7.04 -6.13 17.06
C LYS A 92 6.33 -6.83 15.91
N VAL A 93 5.04 -7.05 16.07
CA VAL A 93 4.16 -7.54 15.00
C VAL A 93 3.79 -6.38 14.08
N ALA A 94 3.99 -6.53 12.77
CA ALA A 94 3.70 -5.47 11.81
C ALA A 94 2.19 -5.23 11.70
N PHE A 95 1.79 -4.03 11.25
CA PHE A 95 0.38 -3.67 11.09
C PHE A 95 -0.38 -4.69 10.24
N TYR A 96 0.22 -5.10 9.12
CA TYR A 96 -0.37 -6.07 8.22
C TYR A 96 -0.35 -7.51 8.73
N ASP A 97 0.52 -7.87 9.67
CA ASP A 97 0.53 -9.21 10.27
C ASP A 97 -0.75 -9.44 11.09
N TYR A 98 -1.05 -8.54 12.05
CA TYR A 98 -2.24 -8.69 12.87
C TYR A 98 -3.52 -8.30 12.13
N LYS A 99 -3.46 -7.41 11.12
CA LYS A 99 -4.61 -7.12 10.25
C LYS A 99 -5.04 -8.36 9.45
N GLN A 100 -4.07 -9.15 8.97
CA GLN A 100 -4.32 -10.45 8.33
C GLN A 100 -5.01 -11.42 9.29
N ILE A 101 -4.43 -11.63 10.48
CA ILE A 101 -5.02 -12.51 11.51
C ILE A 101 -6.45 -12.10 11.85
N ASN A 102 -6.68 -10.80 12.10
CA ASN A 102 -8.00 -10.28 12.43
C ASN A 102 -9.00 -10.47 11.28
N ARG A 103 -8.54 -10.41 10.03
CA ARG A 103 -9.41 -10.71 8.89
C ARG A 103 -9.84 -12.16 8.82
N LEU A 104 -8.95 -13.08 9.19
CA LEU A 104 -9.24 -14.50 9.13
C LEU A 104 -10.07 -14.98 10.32
N TYR A 105 -9.76 -14.52 11.53
CA TYR A 105 -10.29 -15.09 12.77
C TYR A 105 -11.26 -14.18 13.52
N CYS A 106 -11.37 -12.91 13.15
CA CYS A 106 -12.16 -11.94 13.92
C CYS A 106 -13.30 -11.29 13.12
N THR A 107 -13.60 -11.77 11.91
CA THR A 107 -14.81 -11.38 11.19
C THR A 107 -16.03 -11.93 11.92
N ARG A 108 -16.80 -11.04 12.54
CA ARG A 108 -18.01 -11.39 13.29
C ARG A 108 -19.25 -10.73 12.66
N PRO A 109 -20.44 -11.32 12.78
CA PRO A 109 -21.68 -10.72 12.29
C PRO A 109 -21.96 -9.32 12.86
N ASN A 110 -21.53 -9.05 14.09
CA ASN A 110 -21.68 -7.76 14.76
C ASN A 110 -20.57 -6.75 14.40
N CYS A 111 -19.63 -7.10 13.53
CA CYS A 111 -18.66 -6.17 12.97
C CYS A 111 -18.53 -6.28 11.44
N PRO A 112 -19.63 -6.05 10.69
CA PRO A 112 -19.67 -6.31 9.25
C PRO A 112 -18.80 -5.34 8.44
N GLN A 113 -18.54 -4.13 8.96
CA GLN A 113 -17.76 -3.08 8.29
C GLN A 113 -16.30 -3.03 8.75
N MET A 114 -15.76 -4.07 9.40
CA MET A 114 -14.42 -4.03 9.99
C MET A 114 -13.34 -3.49 9.04
N PHE A 115 -13.34 -3.95 7.78
CA PHE A 115 -12.40 -3.51 6.74
C PHE A 115 -12.99 -2.57 5.68
N ASN A 116 -14.27 -2.20 5.82
CA ASN A 116 -14.95 -1.24 4.96
C ASN A 116 -15.50 -0.09 5.83
N SER A 117 -14.63 0.41 6.70
CA SER A 117 -14.96 1.42 7.71
C SER A 117 -14.52 2.81 7.25
N SER A 118 -14.85 3.82 8.06
CA SER A 118 -14.36 5.19 7.88
C SER A 118 -12.92 5.39 8.35
N CYS A 119 -12.22 4.34 8.79
CA CYS A 119 -10.82 4.44 9.19
C CYS A 119 -9.96 4.78 7.97
N GLN A 120 -9.21 5.87 8.06
CA GLN A 120 -8.30 6.38 7.04
C GLN A 120 -6.94 5.69 7.12
N ASN A 121 -6.06 5.99 6.15
CA ASN A 121 -4.68 5.51 6.10
C ASN A 121 -4.56 3.99 6.28
N PHE A 122 -5.48 3.23 5.67
CA PHE A 122 -5.56 1.76 5.76
C PHE A 122 -5.82 1.21 7.17
N GLY A 123 -6.25 2.06 8.12
CA GLY A 123 -6.82 1.64 9.40
C GLY A 123 -8.04 0.72 9.21
N TYR A 124 -8.44 0.05 10.29
CA TYR A 124 -9.64 -0.80 10.31
C TYR A 124 -10.23 -0.81 11.72
N LEU A 125 -11.50 -1.21 11.87
CA LEU A 125 -12.13 -1.22 13.20
C LEU A 125 -11.52 -2.33 14.07
N ASP A 126 -11.31 -2.02 15.35
CA ASP A 126 -10.85 -2.99 16.34
C ASP A 126 -11.90 -4.12 16.45
N PRO A 127 -11.53 -5.39 16.22
CA PRO A 127 -12.48 -6.51 16.26
C PRO A 127 -13.14 -6.72 17.63
N ARG A 128 -12.59 -6.14 18.71
CA ARG A 128 -13.11 -6.26 20.07
C ARG A 128 -14.23 -5.26 20.33
N THR A 129 -14.11 -4.04 19.80
CA THR A 129 -15.06 -2.93 20.06
C THR A 129 -15.95 -2.60 18.87
N CYS A 130 -15.47 -2.85 17.65
CA CYS A 130 -16.09 -2.50 16.37
C CYS A 130 -16.44 -1.00 16.20
N THR A 131 -15.86 -0.13 17.00
CA THR A 131 -16.15 1.32 16.97
C THR A 131 -14.88 2.16 16.94
N THR A 132 -13.78 1.63 17.47
CA THR A 132 -12.47 2.30 17.52
C THR A 132 -11.61 1.85 16.35
N CYS A 133 -10.94 2.77 15.66
CA CYS A 133 -9.98 2.40 14.63
C CYS A 133 -8.65 1.93 15.24
N VAL A 134 -8.11 0.85 14.68
CA VAL A 134 -6.72 0.44 14.86
C VAL A 134 -5.90 1.12 13.78
N CYS A 135 -4.96 1.97 14.19
CA CYS A 135 -4.18 2.79 13.28
C CYS A 135 -2.82 2.17 12.97
N PRO A 136 -2.34 2.30 11.72
CA PRO A 136 -0.96 1.96 11.42
C PRO A 136 0.02 2.88 12.15
N GLU A 137 1.25 2.38 12.28
CA GLU A 137 2.31 3.07 13.00
C GLU A 137 2.61 4.45 12.42
N GLY A 138 2.61 5.47 13.31
CA GLY A 138 2.77 6.88 12.95
C GLY A 138 1.44 7.62 12.70
N PHE A 139 0.30 6.91 12.63
CA PHE A 139 -1.03 7.50 12.55
C PHE A 139 -1.79 7.39 13.88
N GLY A 140 -2.73 8.31 14.08
CA GLY A 140 -3.62 8.33 15.23
C GLY A 140 -4.89 9.13 14.93
N GLY A 141 -5.62 9.51 15.98
CA GLY A 141 -6.96 10.08 15.85
C GLY A 141 -8.05 9.02 15.85
N GLN A 142 -9.31 9.46 15.84
CA GLN A 142 -10.45 8.55 15.95
C GLN A 142 -10.58 7.64 14.73
N TYR A 143 -10.19 8.17 13.57
CA TYR A 143 -10.27 7.52 12.26
C TYR A 143 -8.89 7.35 11.63
N CYS A 144 -7.80 7.39 12.40
CA CYS A 144 -6.43 7.32 11.88
C CYS A 144 -6.07 8.48 10.92
N GLU A 145 -6.75 9.62 11.05
CA GLU A 145 -6.65 10.80 10.19
C GLU A 145 -5.51 11.75 10.56
N THR A 146 -4.99 11.65 11.78
CA THR A 146 -3.92 12.51 12.31
C THR A 146 -2.61 11.76 12.44
N ILE A 147 -1.53 12.50 12.71
CA ILE A 147 -0.29 11.90 13.22
C ILE A 147 -0.55 11.31 14.61
N ASP A 148 0.21 10.27 14.96
CA ASP A 148 0.13 9.62 16.27
C ASP A 148 0.25 10.66 17.41
N PRO A 149 -0.79 10.82 18.26
CA PRO A 149 -0.79 11.83 19.32
C PRO A 149 0.20 11.52 20.45
N THR A 150 0.75 10.31 20.50
CA THR A 150 1.81 9.95 21.45
C THR A 150 3.20 10.46 20.99
N SER A 151 3.30 11.01 19.78
CA SER A 151 4.51 11.61 19.26
C SER A 151 4.93 12.82 20.09
N THR A 152 6.13 12.76 20.66
CA THR A 152 6.75 13.82 21.48
C THR A 152 7.29 14.98 20.64
N CYS A 153 7.52 14.77 19.35
CA CYS A 153 7.98 15.80 18.44
C CYS A 153 7.58 15.52 16.99
N GLY A 154 7.89 16.43 16.07
CA GLY A 154 7.48 16.34 14.68
C GLY A 154 6.23 17.15 14.39
N GLY A 155 5.48 16.76 13.36
CA GLY A 155 4.36 17.55 12.86
C GLY A 155 4.09 17.34 11.37
N ILE A 156 3.13 18.10 10.86
CA ILE A 156 2.82 18.11 9.43
C ILE A 156 3.68 19.16 8.73
N ILE A 157 4.37 18.77 7.68
CA ILE A 157 5.19 19.65 6.84
C ILE A 157 4.56 19.75 5.46
N THR A 158 4.31 20.98 5.02
CA THR A 158 3.80 21.29 3.68
C THR A 158 4.65 22.38 3.05
N ASN A 159 4.68 22.42 1.72
CA ASN A 159 5.21 23.58 1.00
C ASN A 159 4.10 24.64 0.88
N PRO A 160 4.26 25.84 1.45
CA PRO A 160 3.25 26.89 1.33
C PRO A 160 3.14 27.46 -0.09
N ASN A 161 4.17 27.29 -0.93
CA ASN A 161 4.15 27.76 -2.32
C ASN A 161 4.47 26.62 -3.31
N PRO A 162 3.45 26.04 -3.97
CA PRO A 162 3.66 24.89 -4.86
C PRO A 162 4.49 25.20 -6.12
N TYR A 163 4.64 26.48 -6.48
CA TYR A 163 5.36 26.90 -7.68
C TYR A 163 6.87 27.08 -7.47
N LEU A 164 7.34 27.02 -6.22
CA LEU A 164 8.75 27.14 -5.89
C LEU A 164 9.28 25.84 -5.31
N SER A 165 10.49 25.49 -5.73
CA SER A 165 11.25 24.42 -5.10
C SER A 165 11.63 24.86 -3.69
N THR A 166 11.23 24.09 -2.69
CA THR A 166 11.44 24.42 -1.27
C THR A 166 12.19 23.29 -0.59
N GLN A 167 13.24 23.63 0.18
CA GLN A 167 13.96 22.69 1.03
C GLN A 167 13.68 22.98 2.50
N ILE A 168 13.37 21.93 3.26
CA ILE A 168 13.06 21.98 4.69
C ILE A 168 13.90 20.92 5.40
N THR A 169 14.67 21.35 6.40
CA THR A 169 15.43 20.44 7.24
C THR A 169 14.57 19.95 8.40
N ILE A 170 14.51 18.63 8.58
CA ILE A 170 13.93 17.98 9.75
C ILE A 170 15.03 17.35 10.58
N GLN A 171 14.90 17.47 11.89
CA GLN A 171 15.81 16.85 12.85
C GLN A 171 15.06 16.66 14.16
N ASN A 172 15.50 15.70 14.96
CA ASN A 172 14.97 15.53 16.30
C ASN A 172 15.40 16.71 17.21
N PRO A 173 14.58 17.09 18.20
CA PRO A 173 14.81 18.27 19.01
C PRO A 173 16.05 18.11 19.89
N SER A 174 16.73 19.23 20.12
CA SER A 174 17.83 19.33 21.07
C SER A 174 17.35 18.92 22.48
N PRO A 175 18.24 18.33 23.31
CA PRO A 175 17.92 18.05 24.70
C PRO A 175 17.46 19.32 25.42
N THR A 176 16.24 19.31 25.98
CA THR A 176 15.73 20.43 26.79
C THR A 176 15.95 20.21 28.30
N SER A 177 16.36 19.01 28.72
CA SER A 177 16.65 18.63 30.10
C SER A 177 17.69 17.50 30.13
N ALA A 178 18.48 17.41 31.21
CA ALA A 178 19.48 16.35 31.43
C ALA A 178 18.86 14.99 31.81
N THR A 179 17.53 14.84 31.77
CA THR A 179 16.85 13.58 32.08
C THR A 179 16.83 12.65 30.87
N ARG A 180 17.25 11.39 31.06
CA ARG A 180 17.13 10.35 30.03
C ARG A 180 15.66 10.16 29.67
N THR A 181 15.29 10.54 28.46
CA THR A 181 13.92 10.43 27.95
C THR A 181 13.90 9.62 26.66
N THR A 182 12.75 9.01 26.39
CA THR A 182 12.45 8.36 25.11
C THR A 182 11.90 9.42 24.17
N GLN A 183 12.53 9.61 23.01
CA GLN A 183 11.99 10.41 21.92
C GLN A 183 11.28 9.50 20.93
N TYR A 184 10.03 9.84 20.65
CA TYR A 184 9.26 9.28 19.55
C TYR A 184 8.71 10.45 18.74
N CYS A 185 9.10 10.55 17.49
CA CYS A 185 8.78 11.68 16.65
C CYS A 185 8.24 11.24 15.31
N VAL A 186 7.21 11.94 14.83
CA VAL A 186 6.53 11.63 13.59
C VAL A 186 6.39 12.90 12.76
N TRP A 187 7.02 12.92 11.59
CA TRP A 187 6.83 13.96 10.59
C TRP A 187 5.96 13.41 9.46
N MET A 188 4.85 14.06 9.17
CA MET A 188 4.03 13.81 7.99
C MET A 188 4.31 14.90 6.96
N ILE A 189 5.00 14.54 5.89
CA ILE A 189 5.38 15.45 4.82
C ILE A 189 4.33 15.31 3.72
N ARG A 190 3.59 16.37 3.42
CA ARG A 190 2.48 16.35 2.46
C ARG A 190 2.64 17.47 1.44
N SER A 191 2.53 17.11 0.17
CA SER A 191 2.37 18.07 -0.93
C SER A 191 0.89 18.40 -1.09
N LEU A 192 0.60 19.69 -1.23
CA LEU A 192 -0.75 20.21 -1.48
C LEU A 192 -1.10 20.24 -2.99
N SER A 193 -0.12 19.98 -3.86
CA SER A 193 -0.31 19.89 -5.31
C SER A 193 0.46 18.70 -5.92
N ALA A 194 0.66 18.69 -7.24
CA ALA A 194 1.37 17.62 -7.95
C ALA A 194 2.91 17.59 -7.71
N GLN A 195 3.44 18.37 -6.75
CA GLN A 195 4.87 18.36 -6.42
C GLN A 195 5.33 16.98 -5.99
N LYS A 196 6.53 16.60 -6.46
CA LYS A 196 7.24 15.44 -5.93
C LYS A 196 7.95 15.83 -4.64
N ILE A 197 7.99 14.86 -3.73
CA ILE A 197 8.68 14.99 -2.44
C ILE A 197 9.91 14.10 -2.49
N HIS A 198 11.06 14.70 -2.22
CA HIS A 198 12.33 14.04 -2.08
C HIS A 198 12.82 14.16 -0.64
N LEU A 199 13.44 13.11 -0.12
CA LEU A 199 14.10 13.14 1.17
C LEU A 199 15.53 12.62 1.04
N ARG A 200 16.46 13.39 1.59
CA ARG A 200 17.86 13.00 1.76
C ARG A 200 18.16 12.92 3.25
N LEU A 201 18.68 11.78 3.70
CA LEU A 201 19.19 11.68 5.06
C LEU A 201 20.60 12.29 5.12
N ASP A 202 20.75 13.41 5.82
CA ASP A 202 22.02 14.14 5.89
C ASP A 202 22.92 13.62 7.01
N PHE A 203 22.34 13.15 8.10
CA PHE A 203 23.05 12.67 9.28
C PHE A 203 22.20 11.66 10.05
N LEU A 204 22.87 10.64 10.56
CA LEU A 204 22.29 9.65 11.48
C LEU A 204 23.36 9.20 12.45
N ASN A 205 23.00 9.14 13.72
CA ASN A 205 23.77 8.51 14.76
C ASN A 205 22.82 7.70 15.63
N THR A 206 22.92 6.39 15.55
CA THR A 206 22.09 5.38 16.22
C THR A 206 22.93 4.11 16.44
N ASP A 207 22.37 3.12 17.13
CA ASP A 207 23.03 1.82 17.27
C ASP A 207 23.31 1.19 15.90
N ASN A 208 24.52 0.67 15.69
CA ASN A 208 24.82 -0.07 14.46
C ASN A 208 24.42 -1.53 14.63
N GLN A 209 23.47 -1.97 13.82
CA GLN A 209 22.99 -3.34 13.79
C GLN A 209 22.76 -3.78 12.34
N GLU A 210 22.86 -5.08 12.08
CA GLU A 210 22.53 -5.70 10.78
C GLU A 210 21.04 -5.56 10.46
N THR A 211 20.18 -5.90 11.43
CA THR A 211 18.75 -5.60 11.42
C THR A 211 18.50 -4.51 12.45
N CYS A 212 17.84 -3.43 12.06
CA CYS A 212 17.58 -2.33 12.99
C CYS A 212 16.55 -2.74 14.05
N ASN A 213 16.94 -2.67 15.32
CA ASN A 213 16.00 -2.75 16.44
C ASN A 213 14.97 -1.63 16.37
N LEU A 214 13.83 -1.78 17.05
CA LEU A 214 12.73 -0.81 17.07
C LEU A 214 12.94 0.34 18.06
N THR A 215 14.07 0.35 18.75
CA THR A 215 14.36 1.23 19.88
C THR A 215 15.02 2.52 19.43
N ASN A 216 16.05 2.43 18.57
CA ASN A 216 16.88 3.55 18.15
C ASN A 216 17.06 3.55 16.62
N LEU A 217 16.18 4.23 15.89
CA LEU A 217 16.15 4.19 14.42
C LEU A 217 15.47 5.40 13.79
N VAL A 218 15.67 5.54 12.47
CA VAL A 218 14.81 6.31 11.57
C VAL A 218 14.06 5.34 10.64
N GLU A 219 12.73 5.46 10.55
CA GLU A 219 11.89 4.72 9.61
C GLU A 219 11.25 5.71 8.62
N ILE A 220 11.37 5.41 7.33
CA ILE A 220 10.89 6.28 6.25
C ILE A 220 9.85 5.51 5.44
N LYS A 221 8.62 6.01 5.44
CA LYS A 221 7.49 5.47 4.68
C LYS A 221 7.21 6.40 3.51
N TYR A 222 7.51 5.94 2.29
CA TYR A 222 7.43 6.72 1.06
C TYR A 222 6.70 5.99 -0.07
N ARG A 223 6.20 4.78 0.21
CA ARG A 223 5.38 3.99 -0.71
C ARG A 223 3.93 4.45 -0.67
N ASN A 224 3.12 3.97 -1.60
CA ASN A 224 1.73 4.37 -1.78
C ASN A 224 0.82 3.95 -0.62
N ASP A 225 1.26 2.95 0.13
CA ASP A 225 0.66 2.50 1.37
C ASP A 225 1.59 2.81 2.54
N LEU A 226 1.23 3.84 3.32
CA LEU A 226 2.00 4.25 4.51
C LEU A 226 1.73 3.35 5.73
N ALA A 227 0.79 2.41 5.66
CA ALA A 227 0.56 1.42 6.71
C ALA A 227 1.60 0.30 6.71
N LEU A 228 2.23 0.03 5.56
CA LEU A 228 3.39 -0.86 5.44
C LEU A 228 4.56 -0.36 6.29
N THR A 229 5.35 -1.29 6.83
CA THR A 229 6.63 -0.91 7.45
C THR A 229 7.52 -0.17 6.44
N GLY A 230 8.12 0.94 6.88
CA GLY A 230 9.03 1.75 6.08
C GLY A 230 10.44 1.16 5.97
N ALA A 231 11.28 1.83 5.19
CA ALA A 231 12.71 1.56 5.19
C ALA A 231 13.31 2.02 6.53
N ARG A 232 13.98 1.11 7.24
CA ARG A 232 14.59 1.38 8.54
C ARG A 232 16.08 1.59 8.42
N MET A 233 16.55 2.58 9.17
CA MET A 233 17.94 2.98 9.17
C MET A 233 18.44 3.10 10.61
N CYS A 234 19.58 2.47 10.83
CA CYS A 234 20.33 2.51 12.08
C CYS A 234 21.83 2.40 11.75
N GLY A 235 22.67 2.90 12.65
CA GLY A 235 24.11 3.04 12.49
C GLY A 235 24.59 4.48 12.57
N ASN A 236 25.84 4.71 12.16
CA ASN A 236 26.50 6.00 12.28
C ASN A 236 27.02 6.48 10.93
N SER A 237 26.40 7.54 10.42
CA SER A 237 26.71 8.19 9.15
C SER A 237 28.15 8.68 8.95
N GLN A 238 28.90 8.90 10.04
CA GLN A 238 30.29 9.33 9.98
C GLN A 238 31.26 8.14 9.80
N ARG A 239 30.82 6.93 10.15
CA ARG A 239 31.62 5.70 10.01
C ARG A 239 31.18 4.86 8.84
N ASP A 240 29.87 4.75 8.67
CA ASP A 240 29.23 4.04 7.59
C ASP A 240 28.88 5.09 6.53
N SER A 241 29.66 5.13 5.45
CA SER A 241 29.29 5.95 4.29
C SER A 241 27.86 5.58 3.91
N PHE A 242 26.91 6.52 4.11
CA PHE A 242 25.51 6.24 3.80
C PHE A 242 25.42 5.68 2.39
N SER A 243 24.79 4.50 2.27
CA SER A 243 24.52 3.92 0.95
C SER A 243 23.87 4.99 0.06
N ALA A 244 24.33 5.08 -1.19
CA ALA A 244 23.78 6.00 -2.19
C ALA A 244 22.24 5.94 -2.25
N SER A 245 21.67 4.78 -1.92
CA SER A 245 20.23 4.53 -1.84
C SER A 245 19.46 5.49 -0.92
N PHE A 246 20.11 6.12 0.08
CA PHE A 246 19.47 7.04 1.02
C PHE A 246 19.73 8.52 0.74
N GLN A 247 20.44 8.82 -0.34
CA GLN A 247 20.75 10.19 -0.73
C GLN A 247 19.60 10.87 -1.49
N ASN A 248 18.65 10.10 -2.02
CA ASN A 248 17.47 10.62 -2.70
C ASN A 248 16.29 9.65 -2.67
N ILE A 249 15.45 9.75 -1.64
CA ILE A 249 14.23 8.95 -1.48
C ILE A 249 13.06 9.76 -2.04
N THR A 250 12.47 9.31 -3.14
CA THR A 250 11.29 9.94 -3.74
C THR A 250 10.02 9.29 -3.22
N ALA A 251 9.06 10.09 -2.75
CA ALA A 251 7.74 9.62 -2.42
C ALA A 251 6.99 9.15 -3.67
N THR A 252 6.35 7.98 -3.59
CA THR A 252 5.51 7.42 -4.67
C THR A 252 4.15 8.10 -4.76
N ILE A 253 3.72 8.74 -3.67
CA ILE A 253 2.50 9.53 -3.56
C ILE A 253 2.85 10.92 -3.02
N ASN A 254 1.88 11.83 -2.98
CA ASN A 254 2.03 13.19 -2.47
C ASN A 254 2.24 13.28 -0.95
N THR A 255 2.47 12.15 -0.26
CA THR A 255 2.69 12.09 1.18
C THR A 255 3.83 11.14 1.51
N MET A 256 4.67 11.52 2.46
CA MET A 256 5.73 10.71 3.05
C MET A 256 5.64 10.83 4.56
N MET A 257 6.07 9.80 5.29
CA MET A 257 6.17 9.84 6.74
C MET A 257 7.58 9.45 7.18
N VAL A 258 8.11 10.20 8.14
CA VAL A 258 9.39 9.93 8.80
C VAL A 258 9.13 9.74 10.27
N ILE A 259 9.59 8.61 10.81
CA ILE A 259 9.46 8.25 12.21
C ILE A 259 10.86 8.14 12.79
N PHE A 260 11.12 8.85 13.88
CA PHE A 260 12.36 8.72 14.65
C PHE A 260 12.06 8.17 16.03
N ARG A 261 12.87 7.20 16.46
CA ARG A 261 12.85 6.64 17.82
C ARG A 261 14.23 6.69 18.43
N ALA A 262 14.28 7.09 19.68
CA ALA A 262 15.48 7.01 20.50
C ALA A 262 15.11 6.82 21.96
N ASN A 263 15.51 5.70 22.56
CA ASN A 263 15.40 5.45 23.99
C ASN A 263 16.69 5.84 24.69
N ASN A 264 16.61 6.35 25.92
CA ASN A 264 17.76 6.85 26.68
C ASN A 264 18.63 7.80 25.84
N TYR A 265 17.97 8.74 25.15
CA TYR A 265 18.55 9.60 24.14
C TYR A 265 19.76 10.44 24.61
N LEU A 266 19.98 10.57 25.93
CA LEU A 266 21.06 11.36 26.51
C LEU A 266 22.17 10.51 27.13
N ASN A 267 23.42 10.91 26.90
CA ASN A 267 24.55 10.33 27.63
C ASN A 267 24.60 10.87 29.07
N ASN A 268 25.55 10.37 29.85
CA ASN A 268 25.75 10.80 31.24
C ASN A 268 26.08 12.30 31.39
N SER A 269 26.47 12.96 30.30
CA SER A 269 26.76 14.40 30.24
C SER A 269 25.58 15.23 29.72
N GLY A 270 24.41 14.62 29.47
CA GLY A 270 23.22 15.30 28.94
C GLY A 270 23.27 15.61 27.44
N ASN A 271 24.27 15.11 26.72
CA ASN A 271 24.39 15.29 25.26
C ASN A 271 23.61 14.21 24.51
N PRO A 272 23.04 14.55 23.33
CA PRO A 272 22.27 13.61 22.54
C PRO A 272 23.15 12.49 21.98
N MET A 273 22.92 11.25 22.44
CA MET A 273 23.61 10.06 21.94
C MET A 273 23.11 9.67 20.58
N TYR A 274 21.80 9.75 20.37
CA TYR A 274 21.17 9.47 19.10
C TYR A 274 20.79 10.77 18.43
N SER A 275 20.74 10.80 17.11
CA SER A 275 20.30 12.00 16.39
C SER A 275 20.13 11.68 14.92
N PHE A 276 19.26 12.42 14.28
CA PHE A 276 19.13 12.39 12.84
C PHE A 276 18.89 13.79 12.29
N ARG A 277 19.29 14.00 11.04
CA ARG A 277 18.95 15.18 10.26
C ARG A 277 18.67 14.74 8.83
N ALA A 278 17.57 15.20 8.27
CA ALA A 278 17.21 14.96 6.88
C ALA A 278 16.76 16.25 6.22
N THR A 279 17.02 16.37 4.93
CA THR A 279 16.56 17.45 4.07
C THR A 279 15.40 16.94 3.23
N VAL A 280 14.25 17.58 3.37
CA VAL A 280 13.05 17.37 2.55
C VAL A 280 13.05 18.40 1.44
N THR A 281 12.93 17.98 0.19
CA THR A 281 12.80 18.86 -0.97
C THR A 281 11.42 18.65 -1.61
N PHE A 282 10.70 19.74 -1.81
CA PHE A 282 9.51 19.78 -2.65
C PHE A 282 9.90 20.37 -4.00
N ASP A 283 9.70 19.62 -5.08
CA ASP A 283 9.95 20.12 -6.43
C ASP A 283 8.97 21.24 -6.78
N ALA A 284 9.38 22.20 -7.60
CA ALA A 284 8.42 23.14 -8.19
C ALA A 284 7.42 22.36 -9.06
N GLU A 285 6.14 22.71 -8.97
CA GLU A 285 5.12 22.09 -9.80
C GLU A 285 5.44 22.27 -11.30
N PRO A 286 5.40 21.21 -12.12
CA PRO A 286 5.65 21.34 -13.54
C PRO A 286 4.63 22.31 -14.16
N LEU A 287 5.13 23.34 -14.85
CA LEU A 287 4.28 24.31 -15.53
C LEU A 287 3.30 23.57 -16.45
N PRO A 288 2.00 23.94 -16.46
CA PRO A 288 1.07 23.36 -17.40
C PRO A 288 1.57 23.63 -18.82
N LEU A 289 1.62 22.59 -19.66
CA LEU A 289 1.91 22.72 -21.09
C LEU A 289 0.85 23.62 -21.72
N VAL A 290 1.15 24.92 -21.85
CA VAL A 290 0.33 25.84 -22.62
C VAL A 290 0.55 25.48 -24.09
N ASN A 291 -0.43 24.83 -24.71
CA ASN A 291 -0.48 24.71 -26.16
C ASN A 291 -0.68 26.12 -26.72
N LEU A 292 0.42 26.80 -27.05
CA LEU A 292 0.43 28.02 -27.83
C LEU A 292 -0.04 27.66 -29.25
N THR A 293 -1.34 27.76 -29.50
CA THR A 293 -1.86 27.85 -30.86
C THR A 293 -1.40 29.19 -31.43
N THR A 294 -0.26 29.16 -32.11
CA THR A 294 0.25 30.27 -32.91
C THR A 294 -0.81 30.60 -33.96
N THR A 295 -1.61 31.64 -33.68
CA THR A 295 -2.52 32.19 -34.68
C THR A 295 -1.65 33.03 -35.60
N THR A 296 -1.18 32.43 -36.69
CA THR A 296 -0.49 33.15 -37.75
C THR A 296 -1.45 34.17 -38.35
N LEU A 297 -1.29 35.43 -37.95
CA LEU A 297 -1.92 36.55 -38.64
C LEU A 297 -1.34 36.59 -40.06
N LEU A 298 -2.14 36.17 -41.05
CA LEU A 298 -1.85 36.43 -42.47
C LEU A 298 -1.76 37.95 -42.66
N SER A 299 -0.58 38.42 -43.04
CA SER A 299 -0.37 39.78 -43.51
C SER A 299 -1.06 39.96 -44.86
N THR A 300 -2.03 40.87 -44.91
CA THR A 300 -2.63 41.34 -46.16
C THR A 300 -1.64 42.27 -46.88
N PRO A 301 -1.40 42.07 -48.20
CA PRO A 301 -0.58 43.01 -48.95
C PRO A 301 -1.34 44.33 -49.21
N SER A 302 -0.62 45.44 -49.09
CA SER A 302 -1.08 46.81 -49.38
C SER A 302 -1.68 46.94 -50.79
N PRO A 303 -2.79 47.69 -50.96
CA PRO A 303 -3.27 48.03 -52.29
C PRO A 303 -2.48 49.21 -52.88
N THR A 304 -1.92 48.98 -54.06
CA THR A 304 -1.29 49.96 -54.94
C THR A 304 -2.31 51.01 -55.38
N THR A 305 -1.91 52.27 -55.31
CA THR A 305 -2.68 53.45 -55.72
C THR A 305 -2.93 53.51 -57.23
N THR A 306 -4.19 53.65 -57.64
CA THR A 306 -4.58 54.21 -58.97
C THR A 306 -5.82 55.09 -58.80
N PRO A 307 -5.96 56.20 -59.56
CA PRO A 307 -6.89 57.27 -59.20
C PRO A 307 -8.26 57.22 -59.93
N ARG A 308 -9.23 57.93 -59.33
CA ARG A 308 -10.55 58.42 -59.84
C ARG A 308 -11.68 57.37 -59.82
N VAL A 309 -12.92 57.64 -59.40
CA VAL A 309 -13.82 58.80 -59.59
C VAL A 309 -14.77 58.96 -58.38
N ILE A 310 -15.18 60.19 -58.08
CA ILE A 310 -16.11 60.58 -57.01
C ILE A 310 -17.57 60.34 -57.42
N THR A 311 -18.36 59.67 -56.57
CA THR A 311 -19.83 59.88 -56.42
C THR A 311 -20.29 59.43 -55.02
N PRO A 312 -21.41 60.00 -54.48
CA PRO A 312 -21.58 60.16 -53.04
C PRO A 312 -22.31 59.03 -52.28
N ILE A 313 -21.98 59.01 -50.98
CA ILE A 313 -22.46 58.33 -49.75
C ILE A 313 -23.94 57.86 -49.75
N PRO A 314 -24.27 56.78 -49.02
CA PRO A 314 -25.03 56.96 -47.76
C PRO A 314 -24.51 56.16 -46.55
N ILE A 315 -24.85 56.71 -45.37
CA ILE A 315 -24.55 56.30 -43.99
C ILE A 315 -25.45 55.13 -43.54
N SER A 316 -24.93 54.17 -42.76
CA SER A 316 -25.70 53.33 -41.81
C SER A 316 -24.72 52.46 -40.97
N THR A 317 -24.42 52.88 -39.73
CA THR A 317 -24.89 52.36 -38.42
C THR A 317 -24.39 50.97 -38.01
N SER A 318 -23.70 50.96 -36.87
CA SER A 318 -23.26 49.83 -36.04
C SER A 318 -24.40 49.02 -35.44
N THR A 319 -24.18 47.71 -35.24
CA THR A 319 -24.81 46.94 -34.16
C THR A 319 -23.88 45.84 -33.67
N THR A 320 -23.56 45.90 -32.38
CA THR A 320 -22.95 44.83 -31.57
C THR A 320 -24.05 43.86 -31.15
N THR A 321 -23.81 42.55 -31.16
CA THR A 321 -24.73 41.57 -30.55
C THR A 321 -23.95 40.52 -29.77
N THR A 322 -24.12 40.56 -28.45
CA THR A 322 -23.77 39.54 -27.47
C THR A 322 -24.75 38.37 -27.58
N THR A 323 -24.27 37.12 -27.48
CA THR A 323 -25.13 35.96 -27.24
C THR A 323 -24.57 35.08 -26.12
N THR A 324 -25.40 34.93 -25.10
CA THR A 324 -25.26 34.09 -23.90
C THR A 324 -25.59 32.64 -24.25
N THR A 325 -24.82 31.66 -23.75
CA THR A 325 -25.12 30.22 -23.90
C THR A 325 -25.57 29.63 -22.57
N THR A 326 -26.75 29.01 -22.56
CA THR A 326 -27.34 28.29 -21.42
C THR A 326 -27.06 26.78 -21.51
N LEU A 327 -26.74 26.18 -20.36
CA LEU A 327 -26.51 24.74 -20.15
C LEU A 327 -27.83 23.95 -20.11
N ARG A 328 -27.83 22.73 -20.69
CA ARG A 328 -28.93 21.74 -20.55
C ARG A 328 -28.50 20.57 -19.68
N VAL A 329 -29.42 20.19 -18.78
CA VAL A 329 -29.40 19.04 -17.85
C VAL A 329 -29.95 17.79 -18.56
N ILE A 330 -29.35 16.61 -18.32
CA ILE A 330 -29.80 15.31 -18.82
C ILE A 330 -30.32 14.45 -17.65
N THR A 331 -31.50 13.85 -17.82
CA THR A 331 -32.18 12.90 -16.92
C THR A 331 -32.08 11.44 -17.41
N PRO A 332 -32.33 10.41 -16.56
CA PRO A 332 -31.93 9.02 -16.79
C PRO A 332 -33.00 8.10 -17.44
N ILE A 333 -32.55 6.99 -18.02
CA ILE A 333 -33.29 5.95 -18.79
C ILE A 333 -33.69 4.75 -17.87
N PRO A 334 -34.84 4.06 -18.09
CA PRO A 334 -35.35 3.00 -17.20
C PRO A 334 -34.88 1.57 -17.52
N ILE A 335 -35.03 0.70 -16.51
CA ILE A 335 -34.59 -0.71 -16.40
C ILE A 335 -35.69 -1.68 -16.90
N SER A 336 -35.32 -2.75 -17.62
CA SER A 336 -36.20 -3.86 -18.01
C SER A 336 -36.06 -5.10 -17.11
N THR A 337 -37.18 -5.76 -16.88
CA THR A 337 -37.41 -6.96 -16.05
C THR A 337 -36.98 -8.27 -16.70
N SER A 338 -36.59 -9.27 -15.89
CA SER A 338 -36.56 -10.68 -16.31
C SER A 338 -37.05 -11.61 -15.20
N THR A 339 -37.85 -12.59 -15.63
CA THR A 339 -38.71 -13.54 -14.92
C THR A 339 -37.98 -14.63 -14.12
N THR A 340 -38.57 -15.02 -12.97
CA THR A 340 -38.14 -16.14 -12.11
C THR A 340 -39.00 -17.38 -12.40
N THR A 341 -38.38 -18.53 -12.68
CA THR A 341 -39.03 -19.85 -12.70
C THR A 341 -38.59 -20.68 -11.49
N THR A 342 -39.54 -21.10 -10.67
CA THR A 342 -39.37 -22.01 -9.54
C THR A 342 -39.52 -23.47 -9.97
N PHE A 343 -38.57 -24.32 -9.59
CA PHE A 343 -38.72 -25.78 -9.62
C PHE A 343 -38.78 -26.32 -8.18
N THR A 344 -39.86 -27.01 -7.86
CA THR A 344 -40.06 -27.77 -6.62
C THR A 344 -39.66 -29.23 -6.87
N SER A 345 -38.81 -29.80 -6.01
CA SER A 345 -38.67 -31.25 -5.88
C SER A 345 -38.61 -31.64 -4.40
N GLN A 346 -39.57 -32.47 -3.99
CA GLN A 346 -39.63 -33.12 -2.68
C GLN A 346 -38.50 -34.13 -2.53
N ALA A 347 -37.89 -34.20 -1.34
CA ALA A 347 -37.03 -35.31 -0.95
C ALA A 347 -37.43 -35.82 0.44
N THR A 348 -37.69 -37.12 0.48
CA THR A 348 -38.15 -37.94 1.61
C THR A 348 -37.01 -38.17 2.61
N ILE A 349 -37.33 -38.13 3.91
CA ILE A 349 -36.36 -38.34 5.01
C ILE A 349 -36.17 -39.84 5.24
N ALA A 350 -34.93 -40.32 5.12
CA ALA A 350 -34.50 -41.62 5.63
C ALA A 350 -33.44 -41.39 6.72
N THR A 351 -33.70 -41.88 7.93
CA THR A 351 -32.81 -41.77 9.10
C THR A 351 -31.89 -42.99 9.18
N SER A 352 -30.59 -42.81 9.08
CA SER A 352 -29.61 -43.79 9.57
C SER A 352 -28.41 -43.09 10.20
N ASN A 353 -28.20 -43.33 11.50
CA ASN A 353 -27.07 -42.85 12.27
C ASN A 353 -25.88 -43.79 12.09
N THR A 354 -24.90 -43.44 11.27
CA THR A 354 -23.49 -43.87 11.39
C THR A 354 -22.63 -43.13 10.35
N CYS A 355 -21.54 -42.49 10.78
CA CYS A 355 -20.56 -41.85 9.89
C CYS A 355 -19.44 -42.85 9.53
N PRO A 356 -19.13 -43.08 8.23
CA PRO A 356 -17.85 -43.67 7.83
C PRO A 356 -16.83 -42.60 7.38
N SER A 357 -15.56 -42.85 7.67
CA SER A 357 -14.38 -42.02 7.32
C SER A 357 -14.27 -41.65 5.83
N PRO A 358 -13.60 -40.52 5.48
CA PRO A 358 -13.54 -40.05 4.10
C PRO A 358 -12.58 -40.90 3.26
N SER A 359 -13.12 -41.47 2.18
CA SER A 359 -12.34 -41.98 1.04
C SER A 359 -12.61 -41.08 -0.16
N PHE A 360 -11.54 -40.69 -0.87
CA PHE A 360 -11.61 -39.85 -2.06
C PHE A 360 -12.06 -40.68 -3.28
N ARG A 361 -13.06 -40.20 -4.03
CA ARG A 361 -13.26 -40.57 -5.44
C ARG A 361 -13.70 -39.36 -6.26
N CYS A 362 -12.99 -39.09 -7.34
CA CYS A 362 -13.46 -38.21 -8.41
C CYS A 362 -14.39 -38.99 -9.33
N GLN A 363 -15.52 -38.41 -9.71
CA GLN A 363 -16.38 -38.95 -10.76
C GLN A 363 -16.41 -37.95 -11.92
N LEU A 364 -15.98 -38.41 -13.10
CA LEU A 364 -16.03 -37.67 -14.36
C LEU A 364 -17.48 -37.51 -14.79
N ALA A 365 -17.97 -36.27 -14.90
CA ALA A 365 -19.23 -35.97 -15.58
C ALA A 365 -18.93 -35.55 -17.03
N THR A 366 -19.45 -36.34 -17.96
CA THR A 366 -19.50 -36.10 -19.40
C THR A 366 -20.61 -35.09 -19.72
N GLN A 367 -20.28 -33.84 -20.09
CA GLN A 367 -20.96 -32.90 -21.02
C GLN A 367 -20.49 -31.44 -20.77
N PRO A 368 -20.45 -30.55 -21.80
CA PRO A 368 -19.69 -29.32 -21.77
C PRO A 368 -20.55 -28.12 -21.35
N THR A 369 -20.59 -27.83 -20.06
CA THR A 369 -21.01 -26.51 -19.56
C THR A 369 -19.99 -26.07 -18.52
N CYS A 370 -19.55 -24.81 -18.60
CA CYS A 370 -18.51 -24.23 -17.75
C CYS A 370 -18.89 -24.35 -16.26
N GLY A 371 -18.41 -25.40 -15.59
CA GLY A 371 -18.53 -25.58 -14.15
C GLY A 371 -17.34 -24.95 -13.45
N GLY A 372 -17.58 -23.84 -12.75
CA GLY A 372 -16.62 -23.35 -11.75
C GLY A 372 -16.49 -24.34 -10.60
N CYS A 373 -15.29 -24.51 -10.06
CA CYS A 373 -15.09 -25.25 -8.82
C CYS A 373 -15.69 -24.46 -7.65
N LEU A 374 -16.88 -24.86 -7.18
CA LEU A 374 -17.44 -24.39 -5.92
C LEU A 374 -16.83 -25.19 -4.77
N ARG A 375 -16.21 -24.48 -3.83
CA ARG A 375 -15.80 -25.04 -2.54
C ARG A 375 -17.04 -25.17 -1.66
N TYR A 376 -17.37 -26.39 -1.23
CA TYR A 376 -18.33 -26.63 -0.16
C TYR A 376 -17.56 -26.72 1.17
N GLU A 377 -17.85 -25.84 2.12
CA GLU A 377 -17.46 -26.02 3.53
C GLU A 377 -18.51 -26.88 4.27
N PRO A 378 -18.11 -27.62 5.33
CA PRO A 378 -19.05 -28.45 6.08
C PRO A 378 -19.99 -27.59 6.93
N CYS A 379 -21.29 -27.88 6.85
CA CYS A 379 -22.31 -27.28 7.70
C CYS A 379 -22.10 -27.70 9.17
N LEU A 380 -21.82 -26.73 10.06
CA LEU A 380 -22.10 -26.87 11.49
C LEU A 380 -23.60 -26.64 11.70
N ALA A 381 -24.32 -27.69 12.08
CA ALA A 381 -25.75 -27.63 12.35
C ALA A 381 -26.03 -26.97 13.70
N GLN A 382 -26.60 -25.76 13.70
CA GLN A 382 -27.59 -25.33 14.69
C GLN A 382 -28.62 -24.40 14.04
N GLY A 383 -29.89 -24.81 14.09
CA GLY A 383 -31.10 -23.96 14.18
C GLY A 383 -31.30 -22.84 13.16
N THR A 384 -32.26 -23.05 12.25
CA THR A 384 -33.07 -22.04 11.53
C THR A 384 -32.37 -21.09 10.53
N GLN A 385 -32.33 -21.56 9.28
CA GLN A 385 -32.62 -20.88 8.00
C GLN A 385 -32.25 -19.39 7.83
N GLN A 386 -31.11 -19.12 7.18
CA GLN A 386 -30.95 -18.28 5.96
C GLN A 386 -29.46 -18.20 5.55
N CYS A 387 -29.11 -18.74 4.38
CA CYS A 387 -27.77 -18.58 3.79
C CYS A 387 -27.76 -17.33 2.89
N ILE A 388 -27.01 -16.29 3.28
CA ILE A 388 -26.68 -15.17 2.39
C ILE A 388 -25.36 -15.50 1.69
N VAL A 389 -25.42 -15.74 0.38
CA VAL A 389 -24.24 -15.89 -0.48
C VAL A 389 -23.76 -14.48 -0.84
N SER A 390 -22.53 -14.11 -0.46
CA SER A 390 -21.88 -12.91 -1.00
C SER A 390 -21.09 -13.29 -2.25
N ALA A 391 -21.56 -12.81 -3.41
CA ALA A 391 -20.85 -12.97 -4.67
C ALA A 391 -19.71 -11.95 -4.74
N TYR A 392 -18.47 -12.41 -4.89
CA TYR A 392 -17.37 -11.56 -5.36
C TYR A 392 -17.37 -11.52 -6.89
N GLN A 393 -17.21 -10.33 -7.47
CA GLN A 393 -17.06 -10.14 -8.90
C GLN A 393 -15.87 -10.95 -9.44
N ALA A 394 -16.14 -11.95 -10.27
CA ALA A 394 -15.14 -12.60 -11.10
C ALA A 394 -14.79 -11.68 -12.27
N GLN A 395 -13.50 -11.32 -12.43
CA GLN A 395 -13.02 -10.71 -13.66
C GLN A 395 -13.05 -11.74 -14.80
N LEU A 396 -13.52 -11.30 -15.97
CA LEU A 396 -13.77 -12.13 -17.14
C LEU A 396 -12.48 -12.73 -17.70
N VAL A 397 -12.39 -14.05 -17.72
CA VAL A 397 -11.37 -14.82 -18.43
C VAL A 397 -11.98 -15.30 -19.74
N SER A 398 -11.44 -14.90 -20.90
CA SER A 398 -11.79 -15.55 -22.18
C SER A 398 -10.80 -16.67 -22.47
N CYS A 399 -11.25 -17.92 -22.47
CA CYS A 399 -10.44 -19.06 -22.91
C CYS A 399 -10.93 -19.47 -24.30
N ASN A 400 -10.05 -19.39 -25.31
CA ASN A 400 -10.47 -19.53 -26.71
C ASN A 400 -10.25 -20.92 -27.31
N GLN A 401 -9.41 -21.81 -26.74
CA GLN A 401 -9.28 -23.21 -27.22
C GLN A 401 -8.75 -24.17 -26.14
N ILE A 402 -9.14 -25.46 -26.28
CA ILE A 402 -8.59 -26.60 -25.53
C ILE A 402 -7.72 -27.41 -26.49
N ILE A 403 -6.43 -27.58 -26.17
CA ILE A 403 -5.53 -28.48 -26.89
C ILE A 403 -4.95 -29.47 -25.87
N ASN A 404 -5.09 -30.77 -26.12
CA ASN A 404 -4.62 -31.85 -25.24
C ASN A 404 -5.12 -31.76 -23.78
N GLY A 405 -6.37 -31.33 -23.58
CA GLY A 405 -6.99 -31.31 -22.24
C GLY A 405 -6.50 -30.20 -21.31
N VAL A 406 -5.68 -29.26 -21.80
CA VAL A 406 -5.24 -28.08 -21.04
C VAL A 406 -5.86 -26.83 -21.68
N ALA A 407 -6.58 -26.04 -20.88
CA ALA A 407 -7.13 -24.76 -21.32
C ALA A 407 -6.03 -23.69 -21.25
N GLN A 408 -5.73 -23.04 -22.37
CA GLN A 408 -4.90 -21.82 -22.37
C GLN A 408 -5.80 -20.60 -22.24
N CYS A 409 -5.54 -19.79 -21.21
CA CYS A 409 -6.25 -18.55 -20.95
C CYS A 409 -5.24 -17.40 -20.83
N SER A 410 -5.54 -16.26 -21.43
CA SER A 410 -4.71 -15.05 -21.43
C SER A 410 -5.49 -13.88 -20.82
N TYR A 411 -4.82 -13.06 -20.00
CA TYR A 411 -5.40 -11.89 -19.36
C TYR A 411 -5.42 -10.67 -20.30
N ARG A 412 -6.50 -9.87 -20.26
CA ARG A 412 -6.53 -8.49 -20.77
C ARG A 412 -6.47 -7.52 -19.62
#